data_AF-A0A2S3U1H6-F1
#
_entry.id   AF-A0A2S3U1H6-F1
#
_cell.length_a   1.000
_cell.length_b   1.000
_cell.length_c   1.000
_cell.angle_alpha   90.00
_cell.angle_beta   90.00
_cell.angle_gamma   90.00
#
_symmetry.space_group_name_H-M   'P 1'
#
loop_
_entity.id
_entity.type
_entity.pdbx_description
1 polymer ?
#
loop_
_entity_poly.entity_id
_entity_poly.type
_entity_poly.pdbx_seq_one_letter_code
_entity_poly.pdbx_strand_id
1 'polypeptide(L)' 'MYLVKIYVTYKQSILDPKGEAIHDALHRLGYTNVDAVELGKYFEVKIHADDRPVAAEIDEMCDPPLVSQR' A
#
# COMPACT_ATOMS: atom_id res chain seq x y z
N MET A 1 13.29 -10.53 -17.19
CA MET A 1 11.89 -10.27 -16.78
C MET A 1 11.82 -10.37 -15.27
N TYR A 2 11.21 -9.37 -14.63
CA TYR A 2 11.17 -9.20 -13.19
C TYR A 2 9.72 -9.15 -12.73
N LEU A 3 9.46 -9.74 -11.56
CA LEU A 3 8.21 -9.56 -10.83
C LEU A 3 8.50 -8.58 -9.69
N VAL A 4 7.95 -7.38 -9.79
CA VAL A 4 8.09 -6.33 -8.79
C VAL A 4 6.83 -6.31 -7.93
N LYS A 5 7.04 -6.32 -6.61
CA LYS A 5 5.98 -6.26 -5.61
C LYS A 5 6.00 -4.89 -4.96
N ILE A 6 4.92 -4.14 -5.12
CA ILE A 6 4.79 -2.76 -4.62
C ILE A 6 3.78 -2.77 -3.48
N TYR A 7 4.20 -2.27 -2.33
CA TYR A 7 3.37 -2.09 -1.14
C TYR A 7 3.19 -0.59 -0.90
N VAL A 8 1.94 -0.13 -0.99
CA VAL A 8 1.58 1.25 -0.73
C VAL A 8 0.84 1.31 0.60
N THR A 9 1.42 2.02 1.56
CA THR A 9 0.82 2.26 2.88
C THR A 9 0.73 3.75 3.15
N TYR A 10 -0.16 4.16 4.07
CA TYR A 10 -0.17 5.55 4.52
C TYR A 10 1.09 5.87 5.33
N LYS A 11 1.48 7.15 5.31
CA LYS A 11 2.51 7.63 6.24
C LYS A 11 1.95 7.55 7.66
N GLN A 12 2.78 7.14 8.62
CA GLN A 12 2.39 6.98 10.04
C GLN A 12 1.76 8.25 10.67
N SER A 13 2.01 9.43 10.10
CA SER A 13 1.44 10.70 10.57
C SER A 13 0.04 11.01 10.03
N ILE A 14 -0.52 10.17 9.16
CA ILE A 14 -1.84 10.37 8.56
C ILE A 14 -2.81 9.38 9.22
N LEU A 15 -3.84 9.93 9.85
CA LEU A 15 -4.96 9.14 10.34
C LEU A 15 -5.67 8.50 9.12
N ASP A 16 -5.82 7.18 9.12
CA ASP A 16 -6.57 6.43 8.10
C ASP A 16 -7.99 6.14 8.62
N PRO A 17 -9.01 6.93 8.25
CA PRO A 17 -10.37 6.76 8.77
C PRO A 17 -10.98 5.43 8.32
N LYS A 18 -10.48 4.83 7.24
CA LYS A 18 -10.95 3.54 6.73
C LYS A 18 -10.41 2.39 7.59
N GLY A 19 -9.14 2.46 7.97
CA GLY A 19 -8.52 1.53 8.93
C GLY A 19 -9.26 1.52 10.26
N GLU A 20 -9.52 2.70 10.83
CA GLU A 20 -10.28 2.87 12.08
C GLU A 20 -11.70 2.29 11.98
N ALA A 21 -12.42 2.56 10.89
CA ALA A 21 -13.78 2.02 10.71
C ALA A 21 -13.80 0.48 10.69
N ILE A 22 -12.77 -0.15 10.13
CA ILE A 22 -12.63 -1.62 10.12
C ILE A 22 -12.25 -2.13 11.50
N HIS A 23 -11.29 -1.48 12.17
CA HIS A 23 -10.93 -1.79 13.56
C HIS A 23 -12.16 -1.79 14.48
N ASP A 24 -12.95 -0.73 14.42
CA ASP A 24 -14.18 -0.60 15.19
C ASP A 24 -15.21 -1.70 14.87
N ALA A 25 -15.30 -2.10 13.60
CA ALA A 25 -16.16 -3.20 13.18
C ALA A 25 -15.70 -4.54 13.77
N LEU A 26 -14.39 -4.80 13.78
CA LEU A 26 -13.82 -6.01 14.37
C LEU A 26 -14.04 -6.07 15.88
N HIS A 27 -13.88 -4.94 16.59
CA HIS A 27 -14.17 -4.85 18.02
C HIS A 27 -15.64 -5.11 18.32
N ARG A 28 -16.57 -4.56 17.52
CA ARG A 28 -18.02 -4.86 17.64
C ARG A 28 -18.35 -6.33 17.42
N LEU A 29 -17.54 -7.06 16.66
CA LEU A 29 -17.67 -8.50 16.44
C LEU A 29 -17.03 -9.36 17.55
N GLY A 30 -16.41 -8.74 18.56
CA GLY A 30 -15.79 -9.41 19.70
C GLY A 30 -14.28 -9.64 19.58
N TYR A 31 -13.64 -9.17 18.50
CA TYR A 31 -12.18 -9.25 18.32
C TYR A 31 -11.49 -8.06 19.00
N THR A 32 -11.47 -8.07 20.34
CA THR A 32 -10.89 -6.97 21.14
C THR A 32 -9.35 -6.99 21.21
N ASN A 33 -8.72 -8.04 20.69
CA ASN A 33 -7.27 -8.21 20.65
C ASN A 33 -6.61 -7.59 19.39
N VAL A 34 -7.37 -6.81 18.61
CA VAL A 34 -6.86 -6.11 17.42
C VAL A 34 -6.52 -4.68 17.85
N ASP A 35 -5.23 -4.34 17.86
CA ASP A 35 -4.77 -3.01 18.33
C ASP A 35 -4.92 -1.92 17.28
N ALA A 36 -4.78 -2.27 16.00
CA ALA A 36 -4.88 -1.34 14.88
C ALA A 36 -5.15 -2.09 13.56
N VAL A 37 -5.75 -1.41 12.60
CA VAL A 37 -5.92 -1.89 11.23
C VAL A 37 -5.38 -0.83 10.28
N GLU A 38 -4.39 -1.19 9.46
CA GLU A 38 -3.85 -0.34 8.42
C GLU A 38 -4.34 -0.81 7.05
N LEU A 39 -4.87 0.11 6.24
CA LEU A 39 -5.27 -0.18 4.88
C LEU A 39 -4.20 0.29 3.89
N GLY A 40 -3.70 -0.64 3.08
CA GLY A 40 -2.74 -0.37 2.01
C GLY A 40 -3.22 -0.86 0.65
N LYS A 41 -2.38 -0.69 -0.36
CA LYS A 41 -2.54 -1.30 -1.69
C LYS A 41 -1.34 -2.18 -1.99
N TYR A 42 -1.58 -3.29 -2.68
CA TYR A 42 -0.55 -4.21 -3.13
C TYR A 42 -0.65 -4.36 -4.65
N PHE A 43 0.48 -4.25 -5.34
CA PHE A 43 0.57 -4.42 -6.78
C PHE A 43 1.67 -5.40 -7.14
N GLU A 44 1.37 -6.28 -8.11
CA GLU A 44 2.36 -7.12 -8.77
C GLU A 44 2.54 -6.64 -10.20
N VAL A 45 3.75 -6.19 -10.52
CA VAL A 45 4.09 -5.64 -11.83
C VAL A 45 5.12 -6.56 -12.48
N LYS A 46 4.78 -7.06 -13.67
CA LYS A 46 5.73 -7.80 -14.51
C LYS A 46 6.40 -6.84 -15.47
N ILE A 47 7.72 -6.74 -15.42
CA ILE A 47 8.49 -5.77 -16.19
C ILE A 47 9.71 -6.44 -16.84
N HIS A 48 10.02 -6.02 -18.06
CA HIS A 48 11.25 -6.43 -18.75
C HIS A 48 12.36 -5.44 -18.40
N ALA A 49 13.59 -5.95 -18.21
CA ALA A 49 14.72 -5.04 -18.12
C ALA A 49 15.23 -4.82 -19.54
N ASP A 50 15.24 -3.55 -19.92
CA ASP A 50 15.87 -3.07 -21.14
C ASP A 50 17.16 -2.32 -20.75
N ASP A 51 17.53 -1.26 -21.46
CA ASP A 51 18.78 -0.51 -21.19
C ASP A 51 18.73 0.31 -19.89
N ARG A 52 17.54 0.57 -19.34
CA ARG A 52 17.37 1.29 -18.07
C ARG A 52 17.28 0.33 -16.88
N PRO A 53 17.86 0.71 -15.72
CA PRO A 53 17.66 -0.05 -14.50
C PRO A 53 16.18 -0.09 -14.10
N VAL A 54 15.64 -1.29 -13.90
CA VAL A 54 14.25 -1.52 -13.47
C VAL A 54 13.90 -0.72 -12.22
N ALA A 55 14.84 -0.53 -11.29
CA ALA A 55 14.62 0.27 -10.09
C ALA A 55 14.23 1.72 -10.38
N ALA A 56 14.89 2.37 -11.34
CA ALA A 56 14.59 3.76 -11.71
C ALA A 56 13.20 3.87 -12.35
N GLU A 57 12.81 2.87 -13.16
CA GLU A 57 11.46 2.85 -13.76
C GLU A 57 10.37 2.64 -12.71
N ILE A 58 10.62 1.80 -11.71
CA ILE A 58 9.67 1.57 -10.61
C ILE A 58 9.55 2.81 -9.72
N ASP A 59 10.65 3.52 -9.44
CA ASP A 59 10.62 4.77 -8.68
C ASP A 59 9.78 5.83 -9.41
N GLU A 60 9.97 5.99 -10.73
CA GLU A 60 9.14 6.87 -11.57
C GLU A 60 7.66 6.46 -11.58
N MET A 61 7.35 5.15 -11.50
CA MET A 61 5.97 4.66 -11.44
C MET A 61 5.31 4.90 -10.07
N CYS A 62 6.11 4.97 -8.99
CA CYS A 62 5.60 5.18 -7.64
C CYS A 62 5.28 6.65 -7.35
N ASP A 63 5.91 7.61 -8.02
CA ASP A 63 5.79 9.04 -7.71
C ASP A 63 4.42 9.68 -8.11
N PRO A 64 3.86 9.49 -9.33
CA PRO A 64 2.72 10.28 -9.79
C PRO A 64 1.30 9.71 -9.52
N PRO A 65 0.96 8.41 -9.74
CA PRO A 65 -0.43 7.94 -9.64
C PRO A 65 -0.72 6.89 -8.54
N LEU A 66 0.27 6.16 -8.02
CA LEU A 66 0.02 5.03 -7.09
C LEU A 66 -0.14 5.46 -5.62
N VAL A 67 0.52 6.55 -5.23
CA VAL A 67 0.63 7.01 -3.83
C VAL A 67 -0.42 8.08 -3.46
N SER A 68 -1.01 8.78 -4.44
CA SER A 68 -2.03 9.80 -4.20
C SER A 68 -3.43 9.20 -4.14
N GLN A 69 -3.96 8.94 -2.93
CA GLN A 69 -5.41 8.83 -2.75
C GLN A 69 -6.00 10.25 -2.74
N ARG A 70 -6.75 10.62 -3.77
CA ARG A 70 -7.77 11.66 -3.63
C ARG A 70 -8.94 11.12 -2.80
#